data_AF-A0AAN6S8B8-F1
#
_entry.id   AF-A0AAN6S8B8-F1
#
_cell.length_a   1.000
_cell.length_b   1.000
_cell.length_c   1.000
_cell.angle_alpha   90.00
_cell.angle_beta   90.00
_cell.angle_gamma   90.00
#
_symmetry.space_group_name_H-M   'P 1'
#
loop_
_entity.id
_entity.type
_entity.pdbx_description
1 polymer ?
#
loop_
_entity_poly.entity_id
_entity_poly.type
_entity_poly.pdbx_seq_one_letter_code
_entity_poly.pdbx_strand_id
1 'polypeptide(L)'
;MLGIRVQDIRFELHSESFRARVHTYERHPHVLRTDLISGPCQSLPLVVVLKLHDDRELFEKEERFYKTFESERIPQFYGTTTIDSKPALVLSYIEGTPLDDLDDSYLGSLIDLQTKVLDLMRCLRDSGVILEDYAPRNFILNGEALFVVDFEAWEESPAVQQRWPDDKNLEELLQIRAETIIEKVKDLIESRIRNR
;
A
#
# COMPACT_ATOMS: atom_id res chain seq x y z
N MET A 1 20.17 3.94 -7.13
CA MET A 1 20.86 3.66 -5.86
C MET A 1 20.02 4.35 -4.79
N LEU A 2 19.25 3.60 -4.00
CA LEU A 2 18.29 4.15 -3.04
C LEU A 2 19.07 4.76 -1.86
N GLY A 3 19.05 6.08 -1.72
CA GLY A 3 19.61 6.77 -0.55
C GLY A 3 18.75 6.54 0.68
N ILE A 4 19.06 5.50 1.46
CA ILE A 4 18.39 5.25 2.74
C ILE A 4 19.01 6.17 3.79
N ARG A 5 18.23 7.14 4.30
CA ARG A 5 18.59 7.85 5.53
C ARG A 5 18.11 7.03 6.72
N VAL A 6 19.01 6.89 7.70
CA VAL A 6 18.76 6.15 8.92
C VAL A 6 18.80 7.12 10.09
N GLN A 7 17.74 7.12 10.90
CA GLN A 7 17.68 7.90 12.13
C GLN A 7 16.95 7.11 13.23
N ASP A 8 17.34 7.32 14.48
CA ASP A 8 16.61 6.78 15.62
C ASP A 8 15.50 7.76 16.01
N ILE A 9 14.29 7.26 16.22
CA ILE A 9 13.13 8.03 16.66
C ILE A 9 12.50 7.44 17.92
N ARG A 10 11.59 8.22 18.51
CA ARG A 10 10.64 7.75 19.52
C ARG A 10 9.23 8.11 19.09
N PHE A 11 8.28 7.24 19.38
CA PHE A 11 6.87 7.50 19.13
C PHE A 11 6.00 6.83 20.20
N GLU A 12 4.76 7.26 20.31
CA GLU A 12 3.80 6.74 21.28
C GLU A 12 2.59 6.14 20.57
N LEU A 13 2.17 4.95 20.99
CA LEU A 13 0.97 4.30 20.49
C LEU A 13 0.23 3.68 21.69
N HIS A 14 -1.07 3.97 21.85
CA HIS A 14 -1.87 3.45 22.97
C HIS A 14 -1.28 3.69 24.37
N SER A 15 -0.65 4.85 24.59
CA SER A 15 0.08 5.21 25.83
C SER A 15 1.37 4.42 26.08
N GLU A 16 1.84 3.66 25.09
CA GLU A 16 3.11 2.95 25.13
C GLU A 16 4.17 3.69 24.31
N SER A 17 5.38 3.81 24.85
CA SER A 17 6.51 4.45 24.15
C SER A 17 7.39 3.43 23.45
N PHE A 18 7.72 3.71 22.19
CA PHE A 18 8.59 2.89 21.35
C PHE A 18 9.84 3.68 20.99
N ARG A 19 10.97 2.97 20.91
CA ARG A 19 12.19 3.45 20.26
C ARG A 19 12.41 2.63 19.01
N ALA A 20 12.67 3.29 17.90
CA ALA A 20 12.83 2.62 16.63
C ALA A 20 13.91 3.27 15.77
N ARG A 21 14.41 2.49 14.81
CA ARG A 21 15.26 2.96 13.72
C ARG A 21 14.40 3.09 12.47
N VAL A 22 14.38 4.26 11.86
CA VAL A 22 13.64 4.48 10.61
C VAL A 22 14.54 4.51 9.41
N HIS A 23 14.00 4.01 8.32
CA HIS A 23 14.57 3.96 6.99
C HIS A 23 13.62 4.71 6.06
N THR A 24 14.09 5.82 5.48
CA THR A 24 13.33 6.61 4.53
C THR A 24 13.59 6.14 3.11
N TYR A 25 12.55 6.03 2.29
CA TYR A 25 12.68 5.82 0.85
C TYR A 25 12.72 7.16 0.13
N GLU A 26 13.67 7.37 -0.78
CA GLU A 26 13.79 8.65 -1.53
C GLU A 26 12.53 8.99 -2.32
N ARG A 27 11.85 7.97 -2.87
CA ARG A 27 10.60 8.14 -3.63
C ARG A 27 9.36 8.35 -2.77
N HIS A 28 9.44 7.96 -1.50
CA HIS A 28 8.31 8.02 -0.55
C HIS A 28 8.79 8.56 0.80
N PRO A 29 9.16 9.85 0.89
CA PRO A 29 9.71 10.43 2.12
C PRO A 29 8.71 10.42 3.29
N HIS A 30 7.42 10.26 2.99
CA HIS A 30 6.33 10.17 3.95
C HIS A 30 6.09 8.73 4.46
N VAL A 31 6.75 7.73 3.90
CA VAL A 31 6.60 6.32 4.29
C VAL A 31 7.90 5.85 4.94
N LEU A 32 7.87 5.64 6.25
CA LEU A 32 9.02 5.24 7.03
C LEU A 32 8.95 3.76 7.38
N ARG A 33 9.86 2.94 6.83
CA ARG A 33 10.07 1.60 7.39
C ARG A 33 10.74 1.76 8.74
N THR A 34 10.19 1.12 9.76
CA THR A 34 10.53 1.38 11.17
C THR A 34 10.85 0.05 11.86
N ASP A 35 12.13 -0.19 12.12
CA ASP A 35 12.61 -1.36 12.87
C ASP A 35 12.60 -1.02 14.38
N LEU A 36 11.79 -1.73 15.17
CA LEU A 36 11.68 -1.49 16.61
C LEU A 36 12.96 -1.92 17.35
N ILE A 37 13.54 -1.01 18.11
CA ILE A 37 14.72 -1.24 18.96
C ILE A 37 14.28 -1.70 20.34
N SER A 38 13.24 -1.06 20.89
CA SER A 38 12.68 -1.39 22.20
C SER A 38 11.25 -0.87 22.31
N GLY A 39 10.41 -1.60 23.03
CA GLY A 39 9.03 -1.25 23.33
C GLY A 39 8.38 -2.41 24.11
N PRO A 40 7.09 -2.31 24.46
CA PRO A 40 6.36 -3.42 25.06
C PRO A 40 6.37 -4.59 24.09
N CYS A 41 6.85 -5.74 24.56
CA CYS A 41 7.23 -6.87 23.72
C CYS A 41 6.04 -7.56 23.00
N GLN A 42 4.82 -7.03 23.12
CA GLN A 42 3.59 -7.70 22.69
C GLN A 42 2.64 -6.85 21.83
N SER A 43 2.87 -5.55 21.67
CA SER A 43 1.88 -4.66 21.01
C SER A 43 2.14 -4.38 19.54
N LEU A 44 3.38 -4.52 19.05
CA LEU A 44 3.74 -4.30 17.65
C LEU A 44 4.74 -5.36 17.14
N PRO A 45 4.71 -5.70 15.83
CA PRO A 45 5.76 -6.50 15.22
C PRO A 45 7.09 -5.74 15.19
N LEU A 46 8.20 -6.47 15.02
CA LEU A 46 9.55 -5.88 14.98
C LEU A 46 9.74 -4.83 13.87
N VAL A 47 8.96 -4.92 12.79
CA VAL A 47 9.00 -3.96 11.68
C VAL A 47 7.59 -3.45 11.41
N VAL A 48 7.44 -2.13 11.43
CA VAL A 48 6.20 -1.43 11.09
C VAL A 48 6.48 -0.35 10.04
N VAL A 49 5.41 0.18 9.46
CA VAL A 49 5.45 1.38 8.62
C VAL A 49 4.81 2.53 9.39
N LEU A 50 5.50 3.66 9.43
CA LEU A 50 4.91 4.93 9.83
C LEU A 50 4.63 5.73 8.56
N LYS A 51 3.36 5.93 8.21
CA LYS A 51 2.95 6.77 7.07
C LYS A 51 2.57 8.15 7.59
N LEU A 52 3.43 9.13 7.33
CA LEU A 52 3.27 10.53 7.71
C LEU A 52 2.33 11.24 6.75
N HIS A 53 1.48 12.12 7.27
CA HIS A 53 0.62 12.96 6.44
C HIS A 53 0.83 14.44 6.75
N ASP A 54 0.93 15.25 5.70
CA ASP A 54 0.93 16.71 5.79
C ASP A 54 -0.49 17.30 5.64
N ASP A 55 -1.37 16.57 4.96
CA ASP A 55 -2.77 16.94 4.78
C ASP A 55 -3.67 16.17 5.76
N ARG A 56 -4.45 16.92 6.54
CA ARG A 56 -5.32 16.35 7.56
C ARG A 56 -6.54 15.63 6.98
N GLU A 57 -7.11 16.11 5.87
CA GLU A 57 -8.27 15.50 5.24
C GLU A 57 -7.89 14.15 4.63
N LEU A 58 -6.74 14.08 3.97
CA LEU A 58 -6.21 12.81 3.43
C LEU A 58 -5.89 11.81 4.55
N PHE A 59 -5.27 12.28 5.64
CA PHE A 59 -5.03 11.46 6.83
C PHE A 59 -6.32 10.89 7.41
N GLU A 60 -7.33 11.73 7.68
CA GLU A 60 -8.60 11.27 8.26
C GLU A 60 -9.36 10.32 7.32
N LYS A 61 -9.25 10.53 6.00
CA LYS A 61 -9.86 9.65 4.99
C LYS A 61 -9.20 8.27 4.96
N GLU A 62 -7.87 8.20 5.00
CA GLU A 62 -7.13 6.93 5.01
C GLU A 62 -7.21 6.24 6.38
N GLU A 63 -7.19 6.98 7.48
CA GLU A 63 -7.42 6.44 8.83
C GLU A 63 -8.80 5.75 8.90
N ARG A 64 -9.84 6.38 8.34
CA ARG A 64 -11.18 5.79 8.26
C ARG A 64 -11.18 4.50 7.45
N PHE A 65 -10.44 4.43 6.34
CA PHE A 65 -10.32 3.20 5.56
C PHE A 65 -9.82 2.05 6.45
N TYR A 66 -8.66 2.25 7.08
CA TYR A 66 -8.01 1.23 7.90
C TYR A 66 -8.76 0.86 9.17
N LYS A 67 -9.60 1.76 9.71
CA LYS A 67 -10.52 1.44 10.81
C LYS A 67 -11.74 0.63 10.37
N THR A 68 -12.10 0.68 9.09
CA THR A 68 -13.34 0.09 8.56
C THR A 68 -13.09 -1.24 7.88
N PHE A 69 -11.97 -1.37 7.15
CA PHE A 69 -11.66 -2.55 6.35
C PHE A 69 -10.47 -3.29 6.93
N GLU A 70 -10.66 -4.59 7.14
CA GLU A 70 -9.60 -5.54 7.47
C GLU A 70 -9.50 -6.57 6.36
N SER A 71 -8.28 -6.83 5.87
CA SER A 71 -8.02 -7.85 4.86
C SER A 71 -6.55 -8.29 4.95
N GLU A 72 -6.28 -9.57 4.66
CA GLU A 72 -4.91 -10.10 4.56
C GLU A 72 -4.16 -9.53 3.33
N ARG A 73 -4.83 -8.77 2.47
CA ARG A 73 -4.26 -8.17 1.24
C ARG A 73 -3.98 -6.67 1.34
N ILE A 74 -4.13 -6.10 2.54
CA ILE A 74 -3.82 -4.70 2.85
C ILE A 74 -2.98 -4.63 4.14
N PRO A 75 -2.27 -3.53 4.42
CA PRO A 75 -1.58 -3.38 5.70
C PRO A 75 -2.54 -3.44 6.90
N GLN A 76 -2.15 -4.19 7.93
CA GLN A 76 -2.83 -4.17 9.22
C GLN A 76 -2.63 -2.80 9.88
N PHE A 77 -3.70 -2.26 10.46
CA PHE A 77 -3.67 -1.00 11.19
C PHE A 77 -3.51 -1.22 12.69
N TYR A 78 -2.47 -0.62 13.27
CA TYR A 78 -2.21 -0.68 14.72
C TYR A 78 -2.70 0.56 15.46
N GLY A 79 -2.96 1.66 14.76
CA GLY A 79 -3.44 2.92 15.31
C GLY A 79 -2.68 4.12 14.75
N THR A 80 -2.73 5.23 15.46
CA THR A 80 -2.13 6.50 15.03
C THR A 80 -1.13 7.01 16.07
N THR A 81 -0.15 7.76 15.59
CA THR A 81 0.87 8.43 16.40
C THR A 81 1.17 9.80 15.81
N THR A 82 2.03 10.56 16.47
CA THR A 82 2.59 11.83 15.97
C THR A 82 4.11 11.73 15.90
N ILE A 83 4.70 12.11 14.77
CA ILE A 83 6.15 12.21 14.57
C ILE A 83 6.46 13.64 14.13
N ASP A 84 7.32 14.36 14.86
CA ASP A 84 7.70 15.73 14.54
C ASP A 84 6.49 16.64 14.23
N SER A 85 5.45 16.54 15.07
CA SER A 85 4.17 17.25 14.94
C SER A 85 3.31 16.88 13.72
N LYS A 86 3.67 15.84 12.97
CA LYS A 86 2.86 15.30 11.88
C LYS A 86 2.09 14.06 12.32
N PRO A 87 0.79 13.95 12.00
CA PRO A 87 0.04 12.72 12.23
C PRO A 87 0.61 11.59 11.37
N ALA A 88 0.62 10.39 11.93
CA ALA A 88 1.10 9.20 11.25
C ALA A 88 0.20 8.00 11.51
N LEU A 89 -0.03 7.20 10.47
CA LEU A 89 -0.61 5.87 10.57
C LEU A 89 0.48 4.86 10.95
N VAL A 90 0.20 3.99 11.92
CA VAL A 90 1.07 2.86 12.28
C VAL A 90 0.50 1.60 11.62
N LEU A 91 1.22 1.09 10.62
CA LEU A 91 0.77 0.00 9.75
C LEU A 91 1.75 -1.19 9.79
N SER A 92 1.28 -2.39 9.47
CA SER A 92 2.17 -3.53 9.22
C SER A 92 3.06 -3.27 8.02
N TYR A 93 4.33 -3.64 8.13
CA TYR A 93 5.22 -3.65 6.98
C TYR A 93 4.87 -4.81 6.05
N ILE A 94 4.70 -4.50 4.76
CA ILE A 94 4.55 -5.49 3.70
C ILE A 94 5.92 -5.68 3.05
N GLU A 95 6.54 -6.84 3.27
CA GLU A 95 7.70 -7.26 2.51
C GLU A 95 7.32 -7.47 1.04
N GLY A 96 8.22 -7.16 0.11
CA GLY A 96 7.98 -7.37 -1.31
C GLY A 96 8.56 -6.27 -2.19
N THR A 97 8.21 -6.32 -3.47
CA THR A 97 8.65 -5.36 -4.50
C THR A 97 7.42 -4.62 -5.05
N PRO A 98 7.39 -3.28 -5.03
CA PRO A 98 6.37 -2.51 -5.72
C PRO A 98 6.34 -2.86 -7.22
N LEU A 99 5.15 -2.90 -7.84
CA LEU A 99 5.06 -3.30 -9.26
C LEU A 99 5.79 -2.32 -10.18
N ASP A 100 5.84 -1.06 -9.81
CA ASP A 100 6.58 -0.07 -10.58
C ASP A 100 8.10 -0.30 -10.53
N ASP A 101 8.63 -1.09 -9.59
CA ASP A 101 10.06 -1.38 -9.41
C ASP A 101 10.50 -2.80 -9.83
N LEU A 102 9.61 -3.56 -10.47
CA LEU A 102 9.97 -4.83 -11.10
C LEU A 102 11.05 -4.65 -12.18
N ASP A 103 11.85 -5.69 -12.37
CA ASP A 103 12.90 -5.76 -13.38
C ASP A 103 12.48 -6.56 -14.62
N ASP A 104 13.40 -6.69 -15.58
CA ASP A 104 13.18 -7.34 -16.86
C ASP A 104 12.89 -8.84 -16.78
N SER A 105 13.14 -9.49 -15.63
CA SER A 105 12.79 -10.90 -15.43
C SER A 105 11.27 -11.14 -15.42
N TYR A 106 10.47 -10.09 -15.16
CA TYR A 106 9.00 -10.20 -15.09
C TYR A 106 8.28 -10.06 -16.44
N LEU A 107 8.99 -9.71 -17.52
CA LEU A 107 8.35 -9.54 -18.85
C LEU A 107 7.63 -10.82 -19.33
N GLY A 108 8.15 -12.00 -18.99
CA GLY A 108 7.53 -13.28 -19.31
C GLY A 108 6.31 -13.64 -18.45
N SER A 109 6.10 -12.93 -17.33
CA SER A 109 5.08 -13.24 -16.33
C SER A 109 3.99 -12.17 -16.24
N LEU A 110 3.93 -11.21 -17.17
CA LEU A 110 2.97 -10.09 -17.13
C LEU A 110 1.51 -10.55 -17.15
N ILE A 111 1.19 -11.65 -17.83
CA ILE A 111 -0.18 -12.21 -17.88
C ILE A 111 -0.60 -12.78 -16.51
N ASP A 112 0.33 -13.47 -15.84
CA ASP A 112 0.10 -13.98 -14.48
C ASP A 112 -0.06 -12.82 -13.49
N LEU A 113 0.79 -11.80 -13.62
CA LEU A 113 0.70 -10.58 -12.82
C LEU A 113 -0.63 -9.84 -13.04
N GLN A 114 -1.12 -9.77 -14.28
CA GLN A 114 -2.42 -9.19 -14.61
C GLN A 114 -3.56 -9.92 -13.90
N THR A 115 -3.51 -11.25 -13.87
CA THR A 115 -4.52 -12.08 -13.21
C THR A 115 -4.50 -11.83 -11.69
N LYS A 116 -3.31 -11.73 -11.09
CA LYS A 116 -3.15 -11.38 -9.67
C LYS A 116 -3.70 -9.99 -9.34
N VAL A 117 -3.44 -8.99 -10.19
CA VAL A 117 -3.99 -7.64 -10.04
C VAL A 117 -5.53 -7.67 -10.10
N LEU A 118 -6.08 -8.37 -11.09
CA LEU A 118 -7.52 -8.50 -11.26
C LEU A 118 -8.19 -9.18 -10.06
N ASP A 119 -7.63 -10.28 -9.58
CA ASP A 119 -8.16 -11.02 -8.43
C ASP A 119 -8.12 -10.19 -7.14
N LEU A 120 -7.04 -9.41 -6.94
CA LEU A 120 -6.95 -8.48 -5.82
C LEU A 120 -8.01 -7.38 -5.91
N MET A 121 -8.21 -6.80 -7.09
CA MET A 121 -9.25 -5.79 -7.31
C MET A 121 -10.66 -6.34 -7.09
N ARG A 122 -10.92 -7.59 -7.49
CA ARG A 122 -12.18 -8.29 -7.18
C ARG A 122 -12.36 -8.46 -5.67
N CYS A 123 -11.32 -8.88 -4.94
CA CYS A 123 -11.38 -9.03 -3.49
C CYS A 123 -11.71 -7.71 -2.78
N LEU A 124 -11.08 -6.61 -3.19
CA LEU A 124 -11.36 -5.27 -2.64
C LEU A 124 -12.79 -4.84 -2.93
N ARG A 125 -13.26 -5.02 -4.17
CA ARG A 125 -14.64 -4.74 -4.56
C ARG A 125 -15.63 -5.54 -3.71
N ASP A 126 -15.40 -6.83 -3.55
CA ASP A 126 -16.29 -7.72 -2.78
C ASP A 126 -16.34 -7.31 -1.29
N SER A 127 -15.30 -6.60 -0.83
CA SER A 127 -15.23 -5.97 0.49
C SER A 127 -15.86 -4.57 0.53
N GLY A 128 -16.44 -4.08 -0.57
CA GLY A 128 -17.05 -2.75 -0.66
C GLY A 128 -16.06 -1.60 -0.92
N VAL A 129 -14.82 -1.91 -1.32
CA VAL A 129 -13.77 -0.92 -1.54
C VAL A 129 -13.57 -0.65 -3.02
N ILE A 130 -13.57 0.62 -3.40
CA ILE A 130 -13.16 1.06 -4.73
C ILE A 130 -11.91 1.91 -4.60
N LEU A 131 -10.82 1.46 -5.21
CA LEU A 131 -9.64 2.28 -5.39
C LEU A 131 -9.86 3.27 -6.52
N GLU A 132 -9.31 4.47 -6.39
CA GLU A 132 -9.22 5.44 -7.47
C GLU A 132 -7.79 5.55 -8.00
N ASP A 133 -6.78 5.41 -7.14
CA ASP A 133 -5.37 5.42 -7.54
C ASP A 133 -4.85 4.00 -7.81
N TYR A 134 -4.83 3.65 -9.10
CA TYR A 134 -4.28 2.40 -9.63
C TYR A 134 -2.82 2.56 -10.08
N ALA A 135 -2.03 3.43 -9.46
CA ALA A 135 -0.61 3.52 -9.76
C ALA A 135 0.11 2.19 -9.43
N PRO A 136 1.00 1.66 -10.28
CA PRO A 136 1.69 0.40 -10.00
C PRO A 136 2.51 0.39 -8.70
N ARG A 137 2.97 1.57 -8.24
CA ARG A 137 3.68 1.74 -6.96
C ARG A 137 2.82 1.40 -5.72
N ASN A 138 1.48 1.42 -5.86
CA ASN A 138 0.53 1.11 -4.78
C ASN A 138 0.27 -0.39 -4.66
N PHE A 139 0.88 -1.21 -5.53
CA PHE A 139 0.76 -2.67 -5.52
C PHE A 139 2.11 -3.28 -5.16
N ILE A 140 2.15 -4.13 -4.15
CA ILE A 140 3.38 -4.79 -3.67
C ILE A 140 3.28 -6.30 -3.93
N LEU A 141 4.23 -6.84 -4.68
CA LEU A 141 4.36 -8.27 -4.92
C LEU A 141 5.29 -8.91 -3.89
N ASN A 142 4.77 -9.87 -3.12
CA ASN A 142 5.51 -10.67 -2.15
C ASN A 142 5.37 -12.17 -2.49
N GLY A 143 6.36 -12.72 -3.17
CA GLY A 143 6.25 -14.06 -3.75
C GLY A 143 5.05 -14.13 -4.70
N GLU A 144 4.09 -15.00 -4.39
CA GLU A 144 2.86 -15.17 -5.19
C GLU A 144 1.72 -14.24 -4.76
N ALA A 145 1.87 -13.53 -3.64
CA ALA A 145 0.83 -12.68 -3.07
C ALA A 145 0.98 -11.23 -3.52
N LEU A 146 -0.13 -10.61 -3.92
CA LEU A 146 -0.20 -9.19 -4.21
C LEU A 146 -0.94 -8.46 -3.09
N PHE A 147 -0.42 -7.30 -2.71
CA PHE A 147 -0.97 -6.43 -1.68
C PHE A 147 -1.25 -5.05 -2.28
N VAL A 148 -2.30 -4.38 -1.80
CA VAL A 148 -2.52 -2.95 -2.09
C VAL A 148 -2.15 -2.13 -0.87
N VAL A 149 -1.45 -1.03 -1.12
CA VAL A 149 -1.15 0.01 -0.14
C VAL A 149 -1.67 1.36 -0.66
N ASP A 150 -1.61 2.38 0.19
CA ASP A 150 -2.00 3.75 -0.14
C ASP A 150 -3.50 3.92 -0.47
N PHE A 151 -4.29 4.17 0.57
CA PHE A 151 -5.74 4.33 0.48
C PHE A 151 -6.17 5.77 0.73
N GLU A 152 -5.38 6.76 0.29
CA GLU A 152 -5.81 8.17 0.33
C GLU A 152 -6.97 8.43 -0.66
N ALA A 153 -6.96 7.74 -1.79
CA ALA A 153 -7.95 7.85 -2.86
C ALA A 153 -8.80 6.57 -2.97
N TRP A 154 -9.65 6.36 -1.98
CA TRP A 154 -10.65 5.29 -1.96
C TRP A 154 -12.07 5.86 -1.88
N GLU A 155 -13.04 5.07 -2.35
CA GLU A 155 -14.47 5.29 -2.15
C GLU A 155 -15.10 4.05 -1.53
N GLU A 156 -16.04 4.28 -0.61
CA GLU A 156 -16.93 3.24 -0.15
C GLU A 156 -17.96 2.99 -1.23
N SER A 157 -18.03 1.75 -1.69
CA SER A 157 -19.00 1.31 -2.68
C SER A 157 -20.38 1.23 -2.03
N PRO A 158 -21.35 2.13 -2.35
CA PRO A 158 -22.68 2.11 -1.71
C PRO A 158 -23.46 0.81 -2.02
N ALA A 159 -23.02 0.08 -3.03
CA ALA A 159 -23.78 -0.99 -3.64
C ALA A 159 -23.35 -2.41 -3.25
N VAL A 160 -22.68 -2.55 -2.10
CA VAL A 160 -22.90 -3.75 -1.24
C VAL A 160 -24.33 -3.73 -0.66
N GLN A 161 -25.02 -2.57 -0.61
CA GLN A 161 -26.43 -2.50 -0.16
C GLN A 161 -27.47 -2.27 -1.27
N GLN A 162 -27.17 -1.61 -2.40
CA GLN A 162 -28.13 -1.44 -3.50
C GLN A 162 -27.47 -1.33 -4.89
N ARG A 163 -27.27 -2.48 -5.55
CA ARG A 163 -27.30 -2.67 -7.02
C ARG A 163 -26.46 -1.68 -7.85
N TRP A 164 -25.19 -2.03 -8.10
CA TRP A 164 -24.39 -1.44 -9.18
C TRP A 164 -25.07 -1.71 -10.55
N PRO A 165 -24.91 -0.82 -11.55
CA PRO A 165 -25.42 -1.07 -12.89
C PRO A 165 -24.73 -2.30 -13.50
N ASP A 166 -25.52 -3.24 -14.03
CA ASP A 166 -25.17 -4.51 -14.69
C ASP A 166 -23.71 -5.01 -14.50
N ASP A 167 -23.54 -6.05 -13.67
CA ASP A 167 -22.26 -6.69 -13.29
C ASP A 167 -21.25 -6.93 -14.43
N LYS A 168 -21.72 -7.09 -15.68
CA LYS A 168 -20.85 -7.26 -16.86
C LYS A 168 -19.99 -6.04 -17.16
N ASN A 169 -20.54 -4.83 -17.03
CA ASN A 169 -19.78 -3.61 -17.31
C ASN A 169 -18.68 -3.40 -16.26
N LEU A 170 -18.91 -3.85 -15.02
CA LEU A 170 -17.94 -3.68 -13.94
C LEU A 170 -16.76 -4.65 -14.07
N GLU A 171 -17.03 -5.89 -14.42
CA GLU A 171 -15.98 -6.88 -14.64
C GLU A 171 -15.08 -6.47 -15.81
N GLU A 172 -15.66 -5.94 -16.88
CA GLU A 172 -14.91 -5.33 -17.99
C GLU A 172 -14.08 -4.13 -17.54
N LEU A 173 -14.59 -3.27 -16.65
CA LEU A 173 -13.83 -2.15 -16.11
C LEU A 173 -12.65 -2.60 -15.23
N LEU A 174 -12.83 -3.62 -14.38
CA LEU A 174 -11.73 -4.18 -13.59
C LEU A 174 -10.66 -4.79 -14.50
N GLN A 175 -11.08 -5.50 -15.54
CA GLN A 175 -10.19 -6.05 -16.56
C GLN A 175 -9.38 -4.95 -17.24
N ILE A 176 -10.03 -3.88 -17.74
CA ILE A 176 -9.35 -2.74 -18.38
C ILE A 176 -8.37 -2.07 -17.41
N ARG A 177 -8.73 -1.92 -16.13
CA ARG A 177 -7.85 -1.34 -15.11
C ARG A 177 -6.63 -2.21 -14.85
N ALA A 178 -6.82 -3.53 -14.72
CA ALA A 178 -5.71 -4.47 -14.56
C ALA A 178 -4.76 -4.40 -15.77
N GLU A 179 -5.29 -4.42 -17.00
CA GLU A 179 -4.50 -4.25 -18.23
C GLU A 179 -3.71 -2.94 -18.23
N THR A 180 -4.36 -1.84 -17.84
CA THR A 180 -3.72 -0.52 -17.77
C THR A 180 -2.57 -0.48 -16.76
N ILE A 181 -2.70 -1.13 -15.61
CA ILE A 181 -1.63 -1.25 -14.62
C ILE A 181 -0.45 -2.00 -15.24
N ILE A 182 -0.71 -3.12 -15.90
CA ILE A 182 0.33 -4.00 -16.45
C ILE A 182 1.05 -3.35 -17.64
N GLU A 183 0.35 -2.64 -18.51
CA GLU A 183 1.00 -1.85 -19.58
C GLU A 183 1.93 -0.79 -18.99
N LYS A 184 1.52 -0.08 -17.92
CA LYS A 184 2.42 0.86 -17.22
C LYS A 184 3.64 0.17 -16.62
N VAL A 185 3.48 -1.01 -16.01
CA VAL A 185 4.59 -1.80 -15.46
C VAL A 185 5.57 -2.17 -16.58
N LYS A 186 5.05 -2.66 -17.70
CA LYS A 186 5.85 -3.02 -18.88
C LYS A 186 6.61 -1.80 -19.43
N ASP A 187 5.94 -0.66 -19.61
CA ASP A 187 6.57 0.57 -20.07
C ASP A 187 7.73 1.02 -19.16
N LEU A 188 7.55 0.89 -17.83
CA LEU A 188 8.57 1.20 -16.84
C LEU A 188 9.78 0.26 -16.95
N ILE A 189 9.54 -1.05 -17.07
CA ILE A 189 10.60 -2.05 -17.26
C ILE A 189 11.37 -1.76 -18.56
N GLU A 190 10.68 -1.58 -19.68
CA GLU A 190 11.31 -1.31 -20.97
C GLU A 190 12.08 0.02 -20.96
N SER A 191 11.55 1.06 -20.31
CA SER A 191 12.24 2.33 -20.13
C SER A 191 13.55 2.16 -19.36
N ARG A 192 13.57 1.33 -18.30
CA ARG A 192 14.81 1.01 -17.59
C ARG A 192 15.80 0.27 -18.47
N ILE A 193 15.35 -0.70 -19.26
CA ILE A 193 16.21 -1.44 -20.20
C ILE A 193 16.86 -0.49 -21.21
N ARG A 194 16.09 0.44 -21.79
CA ARG A 194 16.60 1.42 -22.76
C ARG A 194 17.64 2.38 -22.19
N ASN A 195 17.61 2.61 -20.88
CA ASN A 195 18.49 3.56 -20.18
C ASN A 195 19.67 2.89 -19.45
N ARG A 196 19.85 1.56 -19.59
CA ARG A 196 21.03 0.82 -19.11
C ARG A 196 22.16 0.91 -20.14
#